data_AF-A0A9D0KKF6-F1
#
_entry.id   AF-A0A9D0KKF6-F1
#
_cell.length_a   1.000
_cell.length_b   1.000
_cell.length_c   1.000
_cell.angle_alpha   90.00
_cell.angle_beta   90.00
_cell.angle_gamma   90.00
#
_symmetry.space_group_name_H-M   'P 1'
#
loop_
_entity.id
_entity.type
_entity.pdbx_description
1 polymer ?
#
loop_
_entity_poly.entity_id
_entity_poly.type
_entity_poly.pdbx_seq_one_letter_code
_entity_poly.pdbx_strand_id
1 'polypeptide(L)'
;ARGAEGAQAKVVCDALLLDPESRSDTYPYLDVSEDDVRVEHEATVSRISEDQLFYLMSRGLNEAQASALIVNGFLEPFVKELPMEYAVELNRLVQLQMEGSVG
;
A
#
# COMPACT_ATOMS: atom_id res chain seq x y z
N ALA A 1 24.00 -9.90 11.51
CA ALA A 1 24.88 -10.31 12.62
C ALA A 1 26.14 -10.91 12.04
N ARG A 2 27.31 -10.74 12.67
CA ARG A 2 28.56 -11.37 12.20
C ARG A 2 28.40 -12.90 12.13
N GLY A 3 28.84 -13.50 11.04
CA GLY A 3 28.67 -14.92 10.71
C GLY A 3 27.40 -15.26 9.94
N ALA A 4 26.61 -14.27 9.52
CA ALA A 4 25.41 -14.46 8.70
C ALA A 4 25.72 -14.38 7.19
N GLU A 5 26.76 -15.08 6.75
CA GLU A 5 27.19 -15.14 5.36
C GLU A 5 26.05 -15.68 4.46
N GLY A 6 25.87 -15.07 3.29
CA GLY A 6 24.81 -15.37 2.32
C GLY A 6 23.40 -14.90 2.71
N ALA A 7 23.21 -14.17 3.82
CA ALA A 7 21.89 -13.72 4.23
C ALA A 7 21.26 -12.76 3.22
N GLN A 8 19.94 -12.86 3.03
CA GLN A 8 19.17 -12.03 2.11
C GLN A 8 17.97 -11.39 2.81
N ALA A 9 17.77 -10.10 2.59
CA ALA A 9 16.61 -9.36 3.08
C ALA A 9 16.10 -8.39 2.01
N LYS A 10 14.79 -8.36 1.80
CA LYS A 10 14.11 -7.38 0.95
C LYS A 10 12.98 -6.74 1.73
N VAL A 11 12.98 -5.41 1.80
CA VAL A 11 11.93 -4.61 2.42
C VAL A 11 11.34 -3.70 1.36
N VAL A 12 10.01 -3.71 1.23
CA VAL A 12 9.27 -2.84 0.30
C VAL A 12 8.26 -2.04 1.12
N CYS A 13 8.29 -0.73 0.96
CA CYS A 13 7.45 0.22 1.67
C CYS A 13 6.64 1.04 0.65
N ASP A 14 5.40 0.61 0.40
CA ASP A 14 4.49 1.34 -0.49
C ASP A 14 3.50 2.18 0.29
N ALA A 15 3.31 3.43 -0.13
CA ALA A 15 2.32 4.35 0.41
C ALA A 15 1.44 4.92 -0.70
N LEU A 16 0.15 5.07 -0.40
CA LEU A 16 -0.84 5.70 -1.26
C LEU A 16 -1.48 6.87 -0.50
N LEU A 17 -1.29 8.09 -0.99
CA LEU A 17 -1.93 9.29 -0.45
C LEU A 17 -3.31 9.45 -1.11
N LEU A 18 -4.32 9.62 -0.27
CA LEU A 18 -5.73 9.66 -0.68
C LEU A 18 -6.17 11.07 -1.08
N ASP A 19 -5.51 12.09 -0.53
CA ASP A 19 -5.85 13.50 -0.74
C ASP A 19 -4.57 14.37 -0.83
N PRO A 20 -4.69 15.67 -1.17
CA PRO A 20 -3.56 16.58 -1.30
C PRO A 20 -2.91 17.03 0.01
N GLU A 21 -3.60 16.94 1.14
CA GLU A 21 -3.10 17.34 2.47
C GLU A 21 -2.35 16.20 3.16
N SER A 22 -2.65 14.96 2.77
CA SER A 22 -2.03 13.73 3.25
C SER A 22 -0.53 13.70 2.96
N ARG A 23 0.23 13.17 3.93
CA ARG A 23 1.68 13.03 3.86
C ARG A 23 2.10 11.66 4.40
N SER A 24 3.08 11.05 3.73
CA SER A 24 3.73 9.83 4.19
C SER A 24 5.21 10.11 4.43
N ASP A 25 5.70 9.80 5.63
CA ASP A 25 7.11 9.90 6.00
C ASP A 25 7.66 8.50 6.29
N THR A 26 8.63 8.05 5.49
CA THR A 26 9.26 6.72 5.62
C THR A 26 10.70 6.88 6.09
N TYR A 27 11.02 6.31 7.26
CA TYR A 27 12.37 6.37 7.86
C TYR A 27 12.97 4.97 7.89
N PRO A 28 13.73 4.55 6.87
CA PRO A 28 14.35 3.24 6.86
C PRO A 28 15.52 3.16 7.83
N TYR A 29 15.68 2.01 8.48
CA TYR A 29 16.86 1.69 9.28
C TYR A 29 17.43 0.34 8.85
N LEU A 30 18.72 0.32 8.56
CA LEU A 30 19.46 -0.86 8.12
C LEU A 30 20.72 -0.97 8.99
N ASP A 31 20.81 -2.05 9.77
CA ASP A 31 22.01 -2.39 10.53
C ASP A 31 22.58 -3.70 9.98
N VAL A 32 23.68 -3.59 9.24
CA VAL A 32 24.35 -4.70 8.55
C VAL A 32 25.74 -4.86 9.14
N SER A 33 25.95 -6.00 9.80
CA SER A 33 27.21 -6.33 10.49
C SER A 33 28.00 -7.46 9.83
N GLU A 34 27.67 -7.82 8.59
CA GLU A 34 28.29 -8.89 7.80
C GLU A 34 28.48 -8.42 6.35
N ASP A 35 29.57 -8.80 5.70
CA ASP A 35 29.95 -8.28 4.38
C ASP A 35 29.35 -9.10 3.24
N ASP A 36 29.23 -10.42 3.42
CA ASP A 36 28.60 -11.33 2.44
C ASP A 36 27.08 -11.42 2.66
N VAL A 37 26.36 -10.33 2.40
CA VAL A 37 24.89 -10.29 2.49
C VAL A 37 24.28 -9.47 1.36
N ARG A 38 23.01 -9.75 1.04
CA ARG A 38 22.21 -8.95 0.10
C ARG A 38 21.02 -8.33 0.81
N VAL A 39 21.00 -7.00 0.89
CA VAL A 39 19.89 -6.26 1.50
C VAL A 39 19.34 -5.25 0.51
N GLU A 40 18.04 -5.30 0.27
CA GLU A 40 17.30 -4.42 -0.63
C GLU A 40 16.22 -3.66 0.16
N HIS A 41 16.16 -2.35 -0.02
CA HIS A 41 15.09 -1.51 0.50
C HIS A 41 14.49 -0.70 -0.66
N GLU A 42 13.18 -0.80 -0.83
CA GLU A 42 12.40 -0.03 -1.79
C GLU A 42 11.31 0.76 -1.06
N ALA A 43 11.12 2.03 -1.42
CA ALA A 43 10.05 2.84 -0.88
C ALA A 43 9.40 3.69 -1.98
N THR A 44 8.08 3.54 -2.16
CA THR A 44 7.31 4.24 -3.19
C THR A 44 6.16 4.99 -2.55
N VAL A 45 6.02 6.28 -2.89
CA VAL A 45 4.85 7.08 -2.50
C VAL A 45 4.07 7.43 -3.77
N SER A 46 2.81 7.05 -3.79
CA SER A 46 1.88 7.28 -4.88
C SER A 46 0.69 8.10 -4.41
N ARG A 47 -0.03 8.74 -5.34
CA ARG A 47 -1.25 9.49 -5.07
C ARG A 47 -2.36 8.96 -5.95
N ILE A 48 -3.61 9.03 -5.48
CA ILE A 48 -4.75 8.73 -6.36
C ILE A 48 -4.72 9.69 -7.54
N SER A 49 -4.70 9.14 -8.75
CA SER A 49 -4.67 9.92 -9.99
C SER A 49 -6.07 10.49 -10.25
N GLU A 50 -6.15 11.81 -10.40
CA GLU A 50 -7.39 12.50 -10.80
C GLU A 50 -7.92 11.96 -12.13
N ASP A 51 -7.05 11.60 -13.07
CA ASP A 51 -7.43 10.98 -14.35
C ASP A 51 -8.05 9.59 -14.16
N GLN A 52 -7.52 8.77 -13.24
CA GLN A 52 -8.09 7.46 -12.92
C GLN A 52 -9.44 7.59 -12.23
N LEU A 53 -9.56 8.53 -11.28
CA LEU A 53 -10.80 8.89 -10.62
C LEU A 53 -11.86 9.34 -11.64
N PHE A 54 -11.50 10.30 -12.49
CA PHE A 54 -12.36 10.80 -13.56
C PHE A 54 -12.79 9.69 -14.51
N TYR A 55 -11.86 8.82 -14.91
CA TYR A 55 -12.17 7.68 -15.77
C TYR A 55 -13.20 6.75 -15.13
N LEU A 56 -13.00 6.34 -13.88
CA LEU A 56 -13.92 5.47 -13.16
C LEU A 56 -15.29 6.13 -12.93
N MET A 57 -15.30 7.43 -12.61
CA MET A 57 -16.54 8.19 -12.47
C MET A 57 -17.30 8.33 -13.79
N SER A 58 -16.60 8.51 -14.91
CA SER A 58 -17.21 8.52 -16.25
C SER A 58 -17.89 7.20 -16.62
N ARG A 59 -17.51 6.10 -15.95
CA ARG A 59 -18.13 4.77 -16.09
C ARG A 59 -19.35 4.58 -15.17
N GLY A 60 -19.76 5.60 -14.44
CA GLY A 60 -20.95 5.61 -13.59
C GLY A 60 -20.69 5.29 -12.11
N LEU A 61 -19.43 5.20 -11.68
CA LEU A 61 -19.09 5.11 -10.27
C LEU A 61 -19.15 6.49 -9.62
N ASN A 62 -19.60 6.57 -8.38
CA ASN A 62 -19.39 7.79 -7.61
C ASN A 62 -17.92 7.88 -7.14
N GLU A 63 -17.50 9.04 -6.67
CA GLU A 63 -16.12 9.30 -6.24
C GLU A 63 -15.65 8.32 -5.16
N ALA A 64 -16.47 8.07 -4.14
CA ALA A 64 -16.16 7.11 -3.07
C ALA A 64 -15.97 5.68 -3.60
N GLN A 65 -16.81 5.23 -4.54
CA GLN A 65 -16.70 3.93 -5.18
C GLN A 65 -15.45 3.82 -6.05
N ALA A 66 -15.12 4.88 -6.79
CA ALA A 66 -13.93 4.94 -7.63
C ALA A 66 -12.65 4.89 -6.78
N SER A 67 -12.58 5.70 -5.72
CA SER A 67 -11.47 5.70 -4.75
C SER A 67 -11.31 4.35 -4.07
N ALA A 68 -12.41 3.75 -3.59
CA ALA A 68 -12.37 2.42 -2.97
C ALA A 68 -11.84 1.34 -3.94
N LEU A 69 -12.18 1.41 -5.22
CA LEU A 69 -11.67 0.48 -6.22
C LEU A 69 -10.16 0.63 -6.43
N ILE A 70 -9.64 1.87 -6.47
CA ILE A 70 -8.21 2.15 -6.60
C ILE A 70 -7.46 1.65 -5.36
N VAL A 71 -7.96 1.94 -4.16
CA VAL A 71 -7.38 1.48 -2.89
C VAL A 71 -7.38 -0.05 -2.79
N ASN A 72 -8.47 -0.71 -3.18
CA ASN A 72 -8.52 -2.18 -3.20
C ASN A 72 -7.51 -2.79 -4.16
N GLY A 73 -7.28 -2.16 -5.33
CA GLY A 73 -6.23 -2.57 -6.25
C GLY A 73 -4.82 -2.41 -5.66
N PHE A 74 -4.58 -1.33 -4.92
CA PHE A 74 -3.32 -1.12 -4.19
C PHE A 74 -3.09 -2.18 -3.10
N LEU A 75 -4.14 -2.57 -2.38
CA LEU A 75 -4.06 -3.58 -1.32
C LEU A 75 -4.08 -5.04 -1.83
N GLU A 76 -4.36 -5.26 -3.12
CA GLU A 76 -4.53 -6.59 -3.71
C GLU A 76 -3.36 -7.56 -3.39
N PRO A 77 -2.07 -7.17 -3.49
CA PRO A 77 -0.96 -8.08 -3.19
C PRO A 77 -0.99 -8.55 -1.73
N PHE A 78 -1.36 -7.67 -0.79
CA PHE A 78 -1.48 -8.00 0.62
C PHE A 78 -2.70 -8.89 0.90
N VAL A 79 -3.84 -8.56 0.30
CA VAL A 79 -5.09 -9.31 0.48
C VAL A 79 -4.94 -10.77 0.01
N LYS A 80 -4.16 -11.02 -1.05
CA LYS A 80 -3.90 -12.37 -1.58
C LYS A 80 -3.10 -13.26 -0.64
N GLU A 81 -2.31 -12.70 0.27
CA GLU A 81 -1.54 -13.44 1.27
C GLU A 81 -2.36 -13.76 2.52
N LEU A 82 -3.53 -13.14 2.69
CA LEU A 82 -4.41 -13.38 3.83
C LEU A 82 -5.34 -14.57 3.59
N PRO A 83 -5.68 -15.33 4.66
CA PRO A 83 -6.76 -16.31 4.58
C PRO A 83 -8.09 -15.66 4.19
N MET A 84 -8.91 -16.39 3.45
CA MET A 84 -10.17 -15.90 2.85
C MET A 84 -11.09 -15.19 3.83
N GLU A 85 -11.22 -15.71 5.05
CA GLU A 85 -12.06 -15.12 6.10
C GLU A 85 -11.61 -13.71 6.52
N TYR A 86 -10.30 -13.46 6.60
CA TYR A 86 -9.75 -12.14 6.93
C TYR A 86 -9.75 -11.19 5.73
N ALA A 87 -9.57 -11.72 4.52
CA ALA A 87 -9.65 -10.92 3.30
C ALA A 87 -11.04 -10.30 3.11
N VAL A 88 -12.11 -11.04 3.40
CA VAL A 88 -13.48 -10.53 3.35
C VAL A 88 -13.70 -9.43 4.39
N GLU A 89 -13.21 -9.62 5.61
CA GLU A 89 -13.36 -8.64 6.68
C GLU A 89 -12.56 -7.35 6.41
N LEU A 90 -11.33 -7.48 5.90
CA LEU A 90 -10.49 -6.34 5.53
C LEU A 90 -11.18 -5.47 4.46
N ASN A 91 -11.73 -6.07 3.41
CA ASN A 91 -12.45 -5.34 2.38
C ASN A 91 -13.63 -4.55 2.95
N ARG A 92 -14.35 -5.14 3.93
CA ARG A 92 -15.45 -4.46 4.61
C ARG A 92 -14.99 -3.29 5.46
N LEU A 93 -13.88 -3.45 6.19
CA LEU A 93 -13.29 -2.38 7.00
C LEU A 93 -12.79 -1.23 6.15
N VAL A 94 -12.16 -1.50 5.00
CA VAL A 94 -11.69 -0.48 4.06
C VAL A 94 -12.86 0.35 3.54
N GLN A 95 -13.98 -0.29 3.15
CA GLN A 95 -15.18 0.43 2.71
C GLN A 95 -15.74 1.34 3.81
N LEU A 96 -15.82 0.85 5.05
CA LEU A 96 -16.31 1.64 6.19
C LEU A 96 -15.43 2.86 6.49
N GLN A 97 -14.11 2.73 6.38
CA GLN A 97 -13.21 3.88 6.55
C GLN A 97 -13.35 4.88 5.40
N MET A 98 -13.51 4.40 4.16
CA MET A 98 -13.66 5.28 2.99
C MET A 98 -14.96 6.10 3.04
N GLU A 99 -16.07 5.54 3.52
CA GLU A 99 -17.34 6.28 3.70
C GLU A 99 -17.24 7.40 4.75
N GLY A 100 -16.30 7.31 5.70
CA GLY A 100 -16.14 8.28 6.79
C GLY A 100 -14.98 9.27 6.62
N SER A 101 -14.09 9.08 5.64
CA SER A 101 -12.86 9.87 5.47
C SER A 101 -12.79 10.71 4.20
N VAL A 102 -13.74 10.53 3.26
CA VAL A 102 -13.83 11.36 2.04
C VAL A 102 -14.95 12.39 2.27
N GLY A 103 -14.61 13.49 2.94
CA GLY A 103 -15.53 14.59 3.26
C GLY A 103 -14.84 15.76 3.93
#